data_AF-A0A5C7GIC5-F1
#
_entry.id   AF-A0A5C7GIC5-F1
#
_cell.length_a   1.000
_cell.length_b   1.000
_cell.length_c   1.000
_cell.angle_alpha   90.00
_cell.angle_beta   90.00
_cell.angle_gamma   90.00
#
_symmetry.space_group_name_H-M   'P 1'
#
loop_
_entity.id
_entity.type
_entity.pdbx_description
1 polymer ?
#
loop_
_entity_poly.entity_id
_entity_poly.type
_entity_poly.pdbx_seq_one_letter_code
_entity_poly.pdbx_strand_id
1 'polypeptide(L)'
;MTKITGKVLHVHEPFVVPYSKRKCVAYYFKIEKKVSTGKHSHWRTLIEKEDIQDFYIEKRGEVVLVRPTNTPKNYYSYLVEDSSAGSGFLKDPTPEFKELLDGFNIPSENFLGFNKRLKYSERIIEVGEIITVGGIAKWKAVDATISGYNYSKIAALESSDSQKLIITDLIQARRTDL
;
A
#
# COMPACT_ATOMS: atom_id res chain seq x y z
N MET A 1 7.49 14.04 18.07
CA MET A 1 6.72 13.40 16.99
C MET A 1 5.33 14.00 16.95
N THR A 2 4.83 14.35 15.77
CA THR A 2 3.43 14.74 15.57
C THR A 2 2.73 13.68 14.72
N LYS A 3 1.40 13.69 14.71
CA LYS A 3 0.61 12.86 13.80
C LYS A 3 -0.54 13.65 13.20
N ILE A 4 -0.92 13.29 11.99
CA ILE A 4 -2.07 13.84 11.29
C ILE A 4 -2.95 12.71 10.79
N THR A 5 -4.25 12.87 10.96
CA THR A 5 -5.27 11.99 10.37
C THR A 5 -6.04 12.80 9.35
N GLY A 6 -6.14 12.31 8.12
CA GLY A 6 -6.81 13.05 7.05
C GLY A 6 -6.92 12.25 5.77
N LYS A 7 -7.49 12.90 4.75
CA LYS A 7 -7.77 12.31 3.45
C LYS A 7 -6.52 12.29 2.57
N VAL A 8 -6.23 11.17 1.94
CA VAL A 8 -5.10 11.01 1.02
C VAL A 8 -5.38 11.69 -0.31
N LEU A 9 -4.45 12.51 -0.79
CA LEU A 9 -4.41 13.01 -2.16
C LEU A 9 -3.08 12.61 -2.82
N HIS A 10 -3.06 12.49 -4.14
CA HIS A 10 -1.85 12.12 -4.88
C HIS A 10 -1.03 13.35 -5.29
N VAL A 11 0.30 13.20 -5.34
CA VAL A 11 1.22 14.20 -5.91
C VAL A 11 1.52 13.90 -7.38
N HIS A 12 1.68 12.62 -7.69
CA HIS A 12 1.96 12.10 -9.03
C HIS A 12 0.81 11.21 -9.50
N GLU A 13 0.83 10.75 -10.77
CA GLU A 13 -0.17 9.79 -11.25
C GLU A 13 -0.20 8.57 -10.29
N PRO A 14 -1.38 8.19 -9.76
CA PRO A 14 -1.48 7.07 -8.83
C PRO A 14 -1.02 5.75 -9.46
N PHE A 15 -0.44 4.88 -8.63
CA PHE A 15 -0.24 3.49 -9.01
C PHE A 15 -1.58 2.81 -9.26
N VAL A 16 -1.57 1.78 -10.11
CA VAL A 16 -2.73 0.89 -10.32
C VAL A 16 -2.32 -0.51 -9.89
N VAL A 17 -2.95 -1.04 -8.83
CA VAL A 17 -2.64 -2.40 -8.37
C VAL A 17 -3.16 -3.45 -9.35
N PRO A 18 -2.41 -4.55 -9.56
CA PRO A 18 -2.65 -5.42 -10.70
C PRO A 18 -3.92 -6.27 -10.57
N TYR A 19 -4.38 -6.54 -9.35
CA TYR A 19 -5.59 -7.35 -9.11
C TYR A 19 -6.86 -6.50 -9.05
N SER A 20 -7.01 -5.65 -8.03
CA SER A 20 -8.25 -4.85 -7.86
C SER A 20 -8.36 -3.67 -8.83
N LYS A 21 -7.30 -3.34 -9.57
CA LYS A 21 -7.21 -2.18 -10.49
C LYS A 21 -7.48 -0.83 -9.80
N ARG A 22 -7.39 -0.77 -8.47
CA ARG A 22 -7.60 0.45 -7.69
C ARG A 22 -6.41 1.40 -7.83
N LYS A 23 -6.70 2.71 -7.80
CA LYS A 23 -5.71 3.79 -7.83
C LYS A 23 -5.19 4.10 -6.42
N CYS A 24 -3.89 4.04 -6.21
CA CYS A 24 -3.28 4.17 -4.88
C CYS A 24 -1.96 4.97 -4.89
N VAL A 25 -1.59 5.51 -3.73
CA VAL A 25 -0.29 6.19 -3.51
C VAL A 25 0.75 5.28 -2.84
N ALA A 26 0.30 4.15 -2.29
CA ALA A 26 1.15 3.11 -1.75
C ALA A 26 0.51 1.75 -2.03
N TYR A 27 1.33 0.74 -2.26
CA TYR A 27 0.87 -0.64 -2.32
C TYR A 27 1.90 -1.60 -1.75
N TYR A 28 1.37 -2.71 -1.27
CA TYR A 28 2.10 -3.90 -0.94
C TYR A 28 1.26 -5.09 -1.37
N PHE A 29 1.81 -5.99 -2.18
CA PHE A 29 1.10 -7.21 -2.53
C PHE A 29 2.00 -8.44 -2.56
N LYS A 30 1.37 -9.60 -2.35
CA LYS A 30 2.01 -10.91 -2.38
C LYS A 30 1.22 -11.89 -3.23
N ILE A 31 1.96 -12.72 -3.97
CA ILE A 31 1.44 -13.97 -4.53
C ILE A 31 2.16 -15.11 -3.83
N GLU A 32 1.40 -16.02 -3.23
CA GLU A 32 1.93 -17.14 -2.46
C GLU A 32 1.37 -18.47 -2.95
N LYS A 33 2.18 -19.52 -2.85
CA LYS A 33 1.79 -20.90 -3.16
C LYS A 33 1.87 -21.76 -1.91
N LYS A 34 0.83 -22.55 -1.65
CA LYS A 34 0.88 -23.57 -0.61
C LYS A 34 1.76 -24.73 -1.06
N VAL A 35 2.78 -25.03 -0.28
CA VAL A 35 3.68 -26.17 -0.46
C VAL A 35 3.55 -27.11 0.73
N SER A 36 3.59 -28.42 0.47
CA SER A 36 3.44 -29.46 1.48
C SER A 36 4.62 -30.43 1.43
N THR A 37 5.15 -30.78 2.60
CA THR A 37 6.20 -31.77 2.80
C THR A 37 5.71 -32.77 3.85
N GLY A 38 5.19 -33.91 3.40
CA GLY A 38 4.57 -34.92 4.28
C GLY A 38 3.38 -34.34 5.05
N LYS A 39 3.49 -34.32 6.39
CA LYS A 39 2.44 -33.82 7.29
C LYS A 39 2.44 -32.31 7.49
N HIS A 40 3.43 -31.59 6.97
CA HIS A 40 3.56 -30.14 7.14
C HIS A 40 3.23 -29.40 5.85
N SER A 41 2.61 -28.22 5.98
CA SER A 41 2.38 -27.32 4.85
C SER A 41 2.64 -25.88 5.26
N HIS A 42 3.22 -25.10 4.35
CA HIS A 42 3.44 -23.67 4.54
C HIS A 42 3.16 -22.92 3.24
N TRP A 43 3.01 -21.60 3.35
CA TRP A 43 2.90 -20.73 2.20
C TRP A 43 4.29 -20.24 1.80
N ARG A 44 4.63 -20.41 0.53
CA ARG A 44 5.87 -19.91 -0.07
C ARG A 44 5.55 -18.70 -0.94
N THR A 45 6.21 -17.57 -0.66
CA THR A 45 6.14 -16.37 -1.50
C THR A 45 6.71 -16.66 -2.88
N LEU A 46 5.94 -16.33 -3.92
CA LEU A 46 6.37 -16.36 -5.31
C LEU A 46 6.73 -14.96 -5.80
N ILE A 47 5.88 -13.98 -5.49
CA ILE A 47 6.07 -12.56 -5.80
C ILE A 47 5.75 -11.75 -4.55
N GLU A 48 6.57 -10.74 -4.29
CA GLU A 48 6.36 -9.71 -3.28
C GLU A 48 6.80 -8.38 -3.88
N LYS A 49 5.89 -7.40 -3.90
CA LYS A 49 6.19 -6.04 -4.34
C LYS A 49 5.65 -5.03 -3.35
N GLU A 50 6.41 -3.97 -3.13
CA GLU A 50 6.06 -2.84 -2.28
C GLU A 50 6.52 -1.57 -3.01
N ASP A 51 5.65 -0.56 -3.08
CA ASP A 51 6.06 0.77 -3.53
C ASP A 51 5.20 1.86 -2.89
N ILE A 52 5.76 3.07 -2.80
CA ILE A 52 5.11 4.23 -2.21
C ILE A 52 5.68 5.49 -2.83
N GLN A 53 4.80 6.45 -3.12
CA GLN A 53 5.19 7.76 -3.65
C GLN A 53 4.89 8.87 -2.65
N ASP A 54 5.36 10.08 -2.92
CA ASP A 54 4.94 11.28 -2.20
C ASP A 54 3.40 11.44 -2.32
N PHE A 55 2.76 11.83 -1.22
CA PHE A 55 1.31 12.06 -1.18
C PHE A 55 0.97 13.18 -0.19
N TYR A 56 -0.22 13.76 -0.33
CA TYR A 56 -0.72 14.72 0.65
C TYR A 56 -1.71 14.06 1.61
N ILE A 57 -1.72 14.55 2.85
CA ILE A 57 -2.84 14.38 3.77
C ILE A 57 -3.58 15.71 3.86
N GLU A 58 -4.83 15.71 3.44
CA GLU A 58 -5.77 16.83 3.59
C GLU A 58 -6.55 16.71 4.89
N LYS A 59 -6.57 17.78 5.69
CA LYS A 59 -7.41 17.90 6.88
C LYS A 59 -7.94 19.33 6.96
N ARG A 60 -9.26 19.49 6.79
CA ARG A 60 -9.99 20.77 6.92
C ARG A 60 -9.51 21.85 5.93
N GLY A 61 -9.24 21.45 4.69
CA GLY A 61 -8.79 22.34 3.62
C GLY A 61 -7.28 22.60 3.61
N GLU A 62 -6.56 22.21 4.65
CA GLU A 62 -5.10 22.31 4.71
C GLU A 62 -4.45 20.98 4.28
N VAL A 63 -3.29 21.05 3.64
CA VAL A 63 -2.54 19.88 3.17
C VAL A 63 -1.18 19.75 3.83
N VAL A 64 -0.80 18.51 4.14
CA VAL A 64 0.53 18.15 4.63
C VAL A 64 1.17 17.19 3.65
N LEU A 65 2.39 17.49 3.19
CA LEU A 65 3.14 16.61 2.30
C LEU A 65 3.82 15.50 3.10
N VAL A 66 3.66 14.25 2.66
CA VAL A 66 4.36 13.08 3.23
C VAL A 66 5.40 12.61 2.22
N ARG A 67 6.65 12.45 2.66
CA ARG A 67 7.78 12.03 1.82
C ARG A 67 8.41 10.71 2.27
N PRO A 68 7.79 9.57 1.93
CA PRO A 68 8.39 8.27 2.18
C PRO A 68 9.46 7.93 1.14
N THR A 69 10.50 7.22 1.54
CA THR A 69 11.55 6.70 0.67
C THR A 69 11.69 5.19 0.88
N ASN A 70 11.80 4.43 -0.20
CA ASN A 70 12.02 2.98 -0.15
C ASN A 70 13.49 2.60 0.06
N THR A 71 14.43 3.45 -0.36
CA THR A 71 15.87 3.15 -0.30
C THR A 71 16.69 4.40 0.04
N PRO A 72 17.22 4.51 1.29
CA PRO A 72 16.93 3.65 2.43
C PRO A 72 15.46 3.80 2.89
N LYS A 73 14.88 2.70 3.41
CA LYS A 73 13.48 2.69 3.86
C LYS A 73 13.30 3.56 5.10
N ASN A 74 12.56 4.66 4.97
CA ASN A 74 12.41 5.67 6.03
C ASN A 74 11.04 5.64 6.75
N TYR A 75 10.22 4.62 6.50
CA TYR A 75 8.89 4.49 7.05
C TYR A 75 8.60 3.08 7.58
N TYR A 76 7.66 3.00 8.52
CA TYR A 76 6.92 1.80 8.90
C TYR A 76 5.50 1.90 8.35
N SER A 77 5.03 0.81 7.76
CA SER A 77 3.69 0.72 7.16
C SER A 77 2.87 -0.34 7.90
N TYR A 78 1.73 0.06 8.44
CA TYR A 78 0.78 -0.80 9.16
C TYR A 78 -0.58 -0.69 8.49
N LEU A 79 -0.72 -1.38 7.35
CA LEU A 79 -1.93 -1.38 6.53
C LEU A 79 -2.74 -2.66 6.71
N VAL A 80 -4.06 -2.52 6.71
CA VAL A 80 -5.01 -3.63 6.71
C VAL A 80 -5.04 -4.27 5.32
N GLU A 81 -5.31 -5.58 5.26
CA GLU A 81 -5.48 -6.27 3.99
C GLU A 81 -6.80 -5.85 3.33
N ASP A 82 -6.71 -5.25 2.15
CA ASP A 82 -7.87 -4.69 1.46
C ASP A 82 -8.56 -5.69 0.55
N SER A 83 -7.80 -6.59 -0.06
CA SER A 83 -8.34 -7.61 -0.95
C SER A 83 -7.51 -8.87 -0.90
N SER A 84 -8.17 -10.01 -1.09
CA SER A 84 -7.54 -11.30 -1.25
C SER A 84 -8.27 -12.16 -2.27
N ALA A 85 -7.49 -12.98 -2.97
CA ALA A 85 -7.98 -13.94 -3.95
C ALA A 85 -7.27 -15.28 -3.76
N GLY A 86 -7.86 -16.37 -4.22
CA GLY A 86 -7.18 -17.65 -4.15
C GLY A 86 -7.89 -18.79 -4.86
N SER A 87 -7.09 -19.79 -5.23
CA SER A 87 -7.47 -21.01 -5.95
C SER A 87 -7.07 -22.26 -5.17
N GLY A 88 -7.60 -23.43 -5.55
CA GLY A 88 -7.24 -24.71 -4.96
C GLY A 88 -7.84 -25.90 -5.69
N PHE A 89 -7.60 -27.11 -5.16
CA PHE A 89 -7.91 -28.39 -5.82
C PHE A 89 -9.36 -28.54 -6.34
N LEU A 90 -10.34 -27.88 -5.70
CA LEU A 90 -11.75 -27.86 -6.11
C LEU A 90 -12.29 -26.43 -6.29
N LYS A 91 -11.40 -25.45 -6.42
CA LYS A 91 -11.75 -24.04 -6.54
C LYS A 91 -10.92 -23.42 -7.65
N ASP A 92 -11.54 -23.24 -8.80
CA ASP A 92 -10.94 -22.52 -9.91
C ASP A 92 -10.60 -21.07 -9.49
N PRO A 93 -9.50 -20.52 -10.01
CA PRO A 93 -9.25 -19.08 -9.88
C PRO A 93 -10.39 -18.32 -10.56
N THR A 94 -10.77 -17.16 -10.01
CA THR A 94 -11.66 -16.25 -10.76
C THR A 94 -10.96 -15.78 -12.04
N PRO A 95 -11.69 -15.36 -13.08
CA PRO A 95 -11.08 -14.86 -14.32
C PRO A 95 -10.03 -13.78 -14.07
N GLU A 96 -10.31 -12.85 -13.16
CA GLU A 96 -9.41 -11.75 -12.79
C GLU A 96 -8.15 -12.26 -12.10
N PHE A 97 -8.28 -13.29 -11.25
CA PHE A 97 -7.12 -13.89 -10.59
C PHE A 97 -6.27 -14.70 -11.57
N LYS A 98 -6.89 -15.35 -12.56
CA LYS A 98 -6.16 -16.05 -13.64
C LYS A 98 -5.39 -15.05 -14.51
N GLU A 99 -6.03 -13.96 -14.93
CA GLU A 99 -5.38 -12.89 -15.70
C GLU A 99 -4.17 -12.30 -14.94
N LEU A 100 -4.34 -12.07 -13.63
CA LEU A 100 -3.24 -11.65 -12.76
C LEU A 100 -2.07 -12.64 -12.80
N LEU A 101 -2.34 -13.93 -12.59
CA LEU A 101 -1.31 -14.98 -12.56
C LEU A 101 -0.59 -15.09 -13.91
N ASP A 102 -1.33 -15.02 -15.02
CA ASP A 102 -0.78 -15.04 -16.37
C ASP A 102 0.14 -13.84 -16.62
N GLY A 103 -0.24 -12.64 -16.14
CA GLY A 103 0.59 -11.43 -16.19
C GLY A 103 1.93 -11.54 -15.43
N PHE A 104 2.04 -12.47 -14.48
CA PHE A 104 3.28 -12.79 -13.77
C PHE A 104 3.94 -14.09 -14.22
N ASN A 105 3.44 -14.73 -15.29
CA ASN A 105 3.88 -16.05 -15.76
C ASN A 105 3.82 -17.13 -14.67
N ILE A 106 2.80 -17.09 -13.81
CA ILE A 106 2.60 -18.05 -12.73
C ILE A 106 1.55 -19.08 -13.18
N PRO A 107 1.93 -20.33 -13.47
CA PRO A 107 0.96 -21.31 -13.95
C PRO A 107 -0.05 -21.66 -12.84
N SER A 108 -1.35 -21.52 -13.12
CA SER A 108 -2.46 -21.81 -12.20
C SER A 108 -2.62 -23.30 -11.92
N GLU A 109 -2.24 -24.17 -12.85
CA GLU A 109 -2.41 -25.63 -12.79
C GLU A 109 -1.08 -26.39 -12.75
N ASN A 110 -1.11 -27.64 -12.30
CA ASN A 110 0.01 -28.58 -12.44
C ASN A 110 -0.07 -29.35 -13.78
N PHE A 111 0.95 -30.17 -14.08
CA PHE A 111 1.01 -30.93 -15.33
C PHE A 111 -0.14 -31.94 -15.52
N LEU A 112 -0.87 -32.25 -14.44
CA LEU A 112 -2.03 -33.16 -14.46
C LEU A 112 -3.36 -32.39 -14.56
N GLY A 113 -3.34 -31.07 -14.78
CA GLY A 113 -4.53 -30.23 -14.90
C GLY A 113 -5.22 -29.90 -13.56
N PHE A 114 -4.59 -30.19 -12.42
CA PHE A 114 -5.15 -29.78 -11.12
C PHE A 114 -4.70 -28.38 -10.73
N ASN A 115 -5.65 -27.58 -10.26
CA ASN A 115 -5.40 -26.25 -9.72
C ASN A 115 -4.39 -26.27 -8.56
N LYS A 116 -3.39 -25.39 -8.66
CA LYS A 116 -2.49 -25.09 -7.55
C LYS A 116 -3.23 -24.27 -6.50
N ARG A 117 -2.83 -24.49 -5.25
CA ARG A 117 -3.27 -23.68 -4.11
C ARG A 117 -2.46 -22.38 -4.08
N LEU A 118 -3.00 -21.36 -4.74
CA LEU A 118 -2.41 -20.03 -4.83
C LEU A 118 -3.28 -19.04 -4.06
N LYS A 119 -2.65 -18.02 -3.49
CA LYS A 119 -3.37 -16.88 -2.93
C LYS A 119 -2.67 -15.57 -3.29
N TYR A 120 -3.48 -14.53 -3.41
CA TYR A 120 -3.08 -13.15 -3.54
C TYR A 120 -3.55 -12.39 -2.31
N SER A 121 -2.74 -11.47 -1.82
CA SER A 121 -3.15 -10.44 -0.88
C SER A 121 -2.56 -9.10 -1.26
N GLU A 122 -3.34 -8.05 -1.08
CA GLU A 122 -2.89 -6.66 -1.24
C GLU A 122 -3.25 -5.80 -0.04
N ARG A 123 -2.41 -4.80 0.19
CA ARG A 123 -2.59 -3.69 1.12
C ARG A 123 -2.27 -2.43 0.34
N ILE A 124 -3.16 -1.46 0.30
CA ILE A 124 -2.99 -0.24 -0.48
C ILE A 124 -3.37 0.98 0.34
N ILE A 125 -2.88 2.14 -0.07
CA ILE A 125 -3.40 3.42 0.40
C ILE A 125 -4.11 4.06 -0.79
N GLU A 126 -5.44 4.02 -0.79
CA GLU A 126 -6.25 4.54 -1.89
C GLU A 126 -6.26 6.07 -1.91
N VAL A 127 -6.36 6.64 -3.11
CA VAL A 127 -6.62 8.07 -3.23
C VAL A 127 -8.01 8.36 -2.66
N GLY A 128 -8.07 9.25 -1.68
CA GLY A 128 -9.29 9.62 -0.97
C GLY A 128 -9.57 8.82 0.31
N GLU A 129 -8.72 7.85 0.66
CA GLU A 129 -8.80 7.13 1.93
C GLU A 129 -8.43 8.03 3.12
N ILE A 130 -8.96 7.73 4.31
CA ILE A 130 -8.55 8.40 5.55
C ILE A 130 -7.51 7.55 6.28
N ILE A 131 -6.30 8.07 6.38
CA ILE A 131 -5.19 7.42 7.10
C ILE A 131 -4.61 8.33 8.18
N THR A 132 -3.78 7.74 9.04
CA THR A 132 -2.97 8.45 10.03
C THR A 132 -1.49 8.34 9.66
N VAL A 133 -0.80 9.48 9.64
CA VAL A 133 0.66 9.56 9.43
C VAL A 133 1.32 10.24 10.62
N GLY A 134 2.30 9.56 11.23
CA GLY A 134 3.18 10.09 12.27
C GLY A 134 4.57 10.42 11.73
N GLY A 135 5.15 11.55 12.16
CA GLY A 135 6.45 12.00 11.68
C GLY A 135 6.99 13.24 12.41
N ILE A 136 8.06 13.81 11.86
CA ILE A 136 8.60 15.11 12.26
C ILE A 136 8.04 16.16 11.30
N ALA A 137 7.28 17.12 11.81
CA ALA A 137 6.77 18.22 10.99
C ALA A 137 7.86 19.28 10.77
N LYS A 138 8.04 19.67 9.51
CA LYS A 138 8.88 20.80 9.11
C LYS A 138 8.16 21.67 8.11
N TRP A 139 8.35 22.99 8.20
CA TRP A 139 7.91 23.91 7.16
C TRP A 139 8.89 23.89 6.00
N LYS A 140 8.39 23.75 4.78
CA LYS A 140 9.19 23.84 3.55
C LYS A 140 8.62 24.92 2.64
N ALA A 141 9.50 25.73 2.08
CA ALA A 141 9.14 26.61 0.97
C ALA A 141 8.76 25.74 -0.23
N VAL A 142 7.78 26.18 -1.00
CA VAL A 142 7.32 25.48 -2.20
C VAL A 142 7.46 26.43 -3.38
N ASP A 143 8.29 26.05 -4.35
CA ASP A 143 8.48 26.85 -5.58
C ASP A 143 7.40 26.53 -6.63
N ALA A 144 6.68 25.41 -6.48
CA ALA A 144 5.63 24.95 -7.39
C ALA A 144 4.24 25.07 -6.75
N THR A 145 3.31 25.71 -7.44
CA THR A 145 1.89 25.70 -7.04
C THR A 145 1.35 24.27 -7.11
N ILE A 146 0.88 23.76 -5.98
CA ILE A 146 0.08 22.53 -5.95
C ILE A 146 -1.24 22.87 -6.62
N SER A 147 -1.66 22.11 -7.64
CA SER A 147 -2.89 22.41 -8.37
C SER A 147 -4.08 22.57 -7.43
N GLY A 148 -4.64 23.78 -7.36
CA GLY A 148 -5.75 24.15 -6.46
C GLY A 148 -5.35 24.78 -5.12
N TYR A 149 -4.06 24.89 -4.80
CA TYR A 149 -3.57 25.42 -3.52
C TYR A 149 -2.42 26.41 -3.71
N ASN A 150 -2.61 27.64 -3.25
CA ASN A 150 -1.65 28.73 -3.42
C ASN A 150 -0.87 28.99 -2.12
N TYR A 151 0.04 28.07 -1.77
CA TYR A 151 0.86 28.17 -0.56
C TYR A 151 2.29 28.57 -0.89
N SER A 152 2.83 29.58 -0.19
CA SER A 152 4.27 29.90 -0.21
C SER A 152 5.12 28.93 0.63
N LYS A 153 4.48 28.19 1.54
CA LYS A 153 5.08 27.16 2.39
C LYS A 153 4.09 26.04 2.68
N ILE A 154 4.56 24.79 2.72
CA ILE A 154 3.77 23.62 3.13
C ILE A 154 4.41 22.96 4.34
N ALA A 155 3.58 22.40 5.23
CA ALA A 155 4.06 21.49 6.25
C ALA A 155 4.38 20.14 5.61
N ALA A 156 5.57 19.61 5.88
CA ALA A 156 6.00 18.29 5.44
C ALA A 156 6.23 17.39 6.65
N LEU A 157 5.75 16.15 6.58
CA LEU A 157 6.12 15.09 7.52
C LEU A 157 7.30 14.31 6.96
N GLU A 158 8.37 14.31 7.74
CA GLU A 158 9.63 13.64 7.40
C GLU A 158 10.07 12.67 8.49
N SER A 159 10.97 11.78 8.10
CA SER A 159 11.79 10.97 8.99
C SER A 159 13.10 11.67 9.39
N SER A 160 13.75 11.15 10.43
CA SER A 160 15.17 11.34 10.75
C SER A 160 15.85 9.98 10.91
N ASP A 161 17.17 9.98 11.12
CA ASP A 161 17.93 8.75 11.41
C ASP A 161 17.43 8.00 12.65
N SER A 162 16.87 8.73 13.62
CA SER A 162 16.30 8.19 14.86
C SER A 162 14.79 7.95 14.81
N GLN A 163 14.06 8.53 13.85
CA GLN A 163 12.60 8.49 13.82
C GLN A 163 12.08 8.33 12.39
N LYS A 164 11.56 7.15 12.08
CA LYS A 164 10.89 6.87 10.80
C LYS A 164 9.48 7.45 10.77
N LEU A 165 8.93 7.61 9.56
CA LEU A 165 7.50 7.84 9.38
C LEU A 165 6.72 6.61 9.85
N ILE A 166 5.52 6.82 10.40
CA ILE A 166 4.57 5.75 10.74
C ILE A 166 3.32 6.00 9.92
N ILE A 167 2.98 5.08 9.04
CA ILE A 167 1.85 5.18 8.11
C ILE A 167 0.87 4.05 8.41
N THR A 168 -0.40 4.39 8.66
CA THR A 168 -1.42 3.39 9.00
C THR A 168 -2.83 3.84 8.64
N ASP A 169 -3.63 2.90 8.16
CA ASP A 169 -5.06 3.01 7.90
C ASP A 169 -5.91 2.54 9.10
N LEU A 170 -5.29 1.99 10.15
CA LEU A 170 -5.97 1.40 11.31
C LEU A 170 -6.90 2.42 11.97
N ILE A 171 -8.18 2.02 12.14
CA ILE A 171 -9.22 2.87 12.73
C ILE A 171 -8.83 3.32 14.15
N GLN A 172 -8.14 2.48 14.91
CA GLN A 172 -7.68 2.80 16.28
C GLN A 172 -6.68 3.96 16.29
N ALA A 173 -5.87 4.12 15.23
CA ALA A 173 -4.91 5.21 15.11
C ALA A 173 -5.57 6.56 14.77
N ARG A 174 -6.82 6.55 14.30
CA ARG A 174 -7.59 7.75 13.93
C ARG A 174 -8.06 8.53 15.16
N ARG A 175 -8.04 7.93 16.36
CA ARG A 175 -8.39 8.62 17.60
C ARG A 175 -7.21 9.39 18.19
N THR A 176 -7.42 10.69 18.30
CA THR A 176 -6.83 11.67 19.24
C THR A 176 -7.30 13.00 18.70
N ASP A 177 -8.09 13.70 19.51
CA ASP A 177 -8.35 15.13 19.58
C ASP A 177 -9.69 15.27 20.33
N LEU A 178 -9.70 14.86 21.61
CA LEU A 178 -10.55 15.47 22.64
C LEU A 178 -9.61 16.26 23.55
#